data_AF-A0A2S5R797-F1
#
_entry.id   AF-A0A2S5R797-F1
#
_cell.length_a   1.000
_cell.length_b   1.000
_cell.length_c   1.000
_cell.angle_alpha   90.00
_cell.angle_beta   90.00
_cell.angle_gamma   90.00
#
_symmetry.space_group_name_H-M   'P 1'
#
loop_
_entity.id
_entity.type
_entity.pdbx_description
1 polymer ?
#
loop_
_entity_poly.entity_id
_entity_poly.type
_entity_poly.pdbx_seq_one_letter_code
_entity_poly.pdbx_strand_id
1 'polypeptide(L)'
;MLYFSWIGYKEEPFSSHHYGKCDIPILFLSLKQTEEKPAVLILHIPLEEEVKSYGVLSWKPTGSKEPLCLFKGYVEKIEQENGVVVIYLNAIQNESSWLRIAQTLRSQKSFCNYFFDEEDIRPESVLADQPLIPYWCPVSGVCTLSHLTTSLDMFHGKEEAQVIQYRQVPGIRNVNISVKAQWIQQVQGMVDVFPWIERAFPHRVLATYTPSGLKKIWPKAGMLLGNSGYRVMHSELVINERKSEFLKLLNSQRIVQRCVFDGSLWLFWNFKQKRKETIQTAWNSQIPGASIDLNWNLGAITCAQAVDGWSPTRAYKKGECVRFGQKIFECLCDHHAFVFQENAHWKVHSEYTQELFLTLQSSFFLTRHGKKAFEFALQRAYVLWLKAARCCHMEIKGSLDALGGVTLGHQYRVSYPKGKIFSGKVTYYEYIANQEGVSVSIGLSALHPHAFMASPMFSGPHQTLGSYAENYAQEWYHLQGGREGRKGAEYIAYTDVKPQDTYAYAQFLAGNQLLDRIDVRSTDVDQFHILETSSTDSKQKHFLHPPAIRLHFQKLKGLDALHHTIPVQMLQGLSVVLPL
;
A
#
# COMPACT_ATOMS: atom_id res chain seq x y z
N MET A 1 9.43 -53.09 -2.33
CA MET A 1 8.01 -53.54 -2.22
C MET A 1 7.19 -52.41 -1.61
N LEU A 2 5.94 -52.21 -2.05
CA LEU A 2 5.05 -51.17 -1.51
C LEU A 2 3.97 -51.78 -0.65
N TYR A 3 3.49 -50.96 0.28
CA TYR A 3 2.43 -51.33 1.20
C TYR A 3 1.46 -50.17 1.36
N PHE A 4 0.17 -50.47 1.32
CA PHE A 4 -0.87 -49.56 1.75
C PHE A 4 -1.61 -50.16 2.93
N SER A 5 -1.83 -49.35 3.95
CA SER A 5 -2.56 -49.75 5.15
C SER A 5 -3.54 -48.66 5.56
N TRP A 6 -4.71 -49.08 6.02
CA TRP A 6 -5.67 -48.20 6.66
C TRP A 6 -5.26 -47.95 8.11
N ILE A 7 -5.51 -46.73 8.60
CA ILE A 7 -5.25 -46.36 10.00
C ILE A 7 -6.55 -45.96 10.69
N GLY A 8 -6.64 -46.16 12.00
CA GLY A 8 -7.87 -45.95 12.78
C GLY A 8 -8.17 -44.48 13.03
N TYR A 9 -7.15 -43.63 13.13
CA TYR A 9 -7.31 -42.20 13.41
C TYR A 9 -6.16 -41.35 12.86
N LYS A 10 -6.43 -40.04 12.70
CA LYS A 10 -5.53 -39.05 12.06
C LYS A 10 -4.10 -39.04 12.62
N GLU A 11 -3.94 -39.19 13.93
CA GLU A 11 -2.66 -39.01 14.64
C GLU A 11 -1.89 -40.31 14.88
N GLU A 12 -2.35 -41.44 14.36
CA GLU A 12 -1.70 -42.75 14.58
C GLU A 12 -0.23 -42.73 14.10
N PRO A 13 0.77 -43.00 14.96
CA PRO A 13 2.17 -42.90 14.60
C PRO A 13 2.57 -43.99 13.61
N PHE A 14 3.45 -43.67 12.66
CA PHE A 14 3.95 -44.67 11.71
C PHE A 14 4.77 -45.74 12.43
N SER A 15 4.36 -47.00 12.31
CA SER A 15 5.06 -48.19 12.83
C SER A 15 5.49 -49.07 11.66
N SER A 16 6.79 -49.21 11.45
CA SER A 16 7.37 -50.01 10.37
C SER A 16 6.97 -51.50 10.43
N HIS A 17 6.65 -52.02 11.62
CA HIS A 17 6.15 -53.38 11.83
C HIS A 17 4.68 -53.58 11.42
N HIS A 18 3.82 -52.58 11.64
CA HIS A 18 2.39 -52.67 11.33
C HIS A 18 2.11 -52.33 9.86
N TYR A 19 2.80 -51.34 9.30
CA TYR A 19 2.52 -50.81 7.95
C TYR A 19 3.47 -51.34 6.87
N GLY A 20 4.12 -52.48 7.14
CA GLY A 20 4.89 -53.27 6.18
C GLY A 20 4.07 -54.38 5.51
N LYS A 21 2.74 -54.26 5.49
CA LYS A 21 1.78 -55.21 4.92
C LYS A 21 0.71 -54.46 4.13
N CYS A 22 0.21 -55.05 3.04
CA CYS A 22 -0.93 -54.50 2.31
C CYS A 22 -2.22 -54.96 2.98
N ASP A 23 -3.08 -54.03 3.37
CA ASP A 23 -4.40 -54.37 3.89
C ASP A 23 -5.36 -54.81 2.78
N ILE A 24 -5.13 -54.31 1.55
CA ILE A 24 -6.01 -54.52 0.40
C ILE A 24 -5.19 -54.75 -0.88
N PRO A 25 -5.73 -55.50 -1.86
CA PRO A 25 -5.17 -55.61 -3.19
C PRO A 25 -5.33 -54.29 -3.97
N ILE A 26 -4.23 -53.76 -4.50
CA ILE A 26 -4.20 -52.49 -5.24
C ILE A 26 -4.11 -52.80 -6.74
N LEU A 27 -5.10 -52.37 -7.52
CA LEU A 27 -5.09 -52.52 -8.99
C LEU A 27 -4.27 -51.41 -9.66
N PHE A 28 -4.43 -50.19 -9.16
CA PHE A 28 -3.70 -49.01 -9.59
C PHE A 28 -3.52 -48.04 -8.42
N LEU A 29 -2.37 -47.37 -8.39
CA LEU A 29 -2.05 -46.33 -7.42
C LEU A 29 -1.33 -45.18 -8.10
N SER A 30 -1.74 -43.95 -7.78
CA SER A 30 -1.07 -42.72 -8.19
C SER A 30 -0.89 -41.79 -7.00
N LEU A 31 0.35 -41.51 -6.59
CA LEU A 31 0.67 -40.46 -5.63
C LEU A 31 1.19 -39.25 -6.40
N LYS A 32 0.47 -38.14 -6.34
CA LYS A 32 0.79 -36.87 -7.00
C LYS A 32 1.13 -35.81 -5.97
N GLN A 33 2.22 -35.10 -6.21
CA GLN A 33 2.63 -33.95 -5.41
C GLN A 33 3.02 -32.81 -6.36
N THR A 34 2.44 -31.64 -6.12
CA THR A 34 2.77 -30.40 -6.84
C THR A 34 3.04 -29.29 -5.84
N GLU A 35 3.83 -28.32 -6.23
CA GLU A 35 3.99 -27.07 -5.47
C GLU A 35 2.62 -26.43 -5.14
N GLU A 36 2.56 -25.71 -4.02
CA GLU A 36 1.37 -24.97 -3.56
C GLU A 36 0.13 -25.84 -3.22
N LYS A 37 0.21 -27.18 -3.33
CA LYS A 37 -0.89 -28.10 -3.02
C LYS A 37 -0.46 -29.24 -2.09
N PRO A 38 -1.36 -29.77 -1.25
CA PRO A 38 -1.12 -31.04 -0.55
C PRO A 38 -0.96 -32.18 -1.57
N ALA A 39 -0.23 -33.23 -1.18
CA ALA A 39 -0.14 -34.44 -1.99
C ALA A 39 -1.50 -35.15 -2.03
N VAL A 40 -1.77 -35.81 -3.15
CA VAL A 40 -2.99 -36.58 -3.40
C VAL A 40 -2.60 -38.01 -3.76
N LEU A 41 -3.20 -38.98 -3.08
CA LEU A 41 -3.07 -40.39 -3.38
C LEU A 41 -4.40 -40.88 -3.97
N ILE A 42 -4.33 -41.47 -5.16
CA ILE A 42 -5.46 -42.07 -5.86
C ILE A 42 -5.25 -43.59 -5.85
N LEU A 43 -6.25 -44.33 -5.39
CA LEU A 43 -6.23 -45.79 -5.31
C LEU A 43 -7.40 -46.38 -6.09
N HIS A 44 -7.13 -47.43 -6.86
CA HIS A 44 -8.15 -48.23 -7.52
C HIS A 44 -8.13 -49.61 -6.88
N ILE A 45 -9.24 -49.99 -6.24
CA ILE A 45 -9.37 -51.22 -5.46
C ILE A 45 -10.64 -51.99 -5.86
N PRO A 46 -10.72 -53.31 -5.61
CA PRO A 46 -11.93 -54.08 -5.87
C PRO A 46 -13.15 -53.57 -5.07
N LEU A 47 -14.35 -53.79 -5.61
CA LEU A 47 -15.62 -53.26 -5.06
C LEU A 47 -15.97 -53.77 -3.65
N GLU A 48 -15.47 -54.95 -3.28
CA GLU A 48 -15.83 -55.66 -2.05
C GLU A 48 -14.99 -55.23 -0.83
N GLU A 49 -14.01 -54.35 -1.00
CA GLU A 49 -13.07 -53.96 0.04
C GLU A 49 -13.62 -52.87 0.97
N GLU A 50 -13.37 -53.00 2.27
CA GLU A 50 -13.76 -52.00 3.28
C GLU A 50 -12.85 -50.76 3.20
N VAL A 51 -13.46 -49.58 3.07
CA VAL A 51 -12.76 -48.30 3.02
C VAL A 51 -12.82 -47.60 4.38
N LYS A 52 -11.65 -47.24 4.93
CA LYS A 52 -11.56 -46.45 6.18
C LYS A 52 -11.24 -44.99 5.89
N SER A 53 -11.42 -44.14 6.90
CA SER A 53 -11.26 -42.68 6.76
C SER A 53 -9.82 -42.21 6.51
N TYR A 54 -8.80 -43.02 6.84
CA TYR A 54 -7.40 -42.61 6.79
C TYR A 54 -6.49 -43.73 6.29
N GLY A 55 -5.49 -43.39 5.48
CA GLY A 55 -4.56 -44.36 4.90
C GLY A 55 -3.11 -43.91 4.91
N VAL A 56 -2.22 -44.90 4.86
CA VAL A 56 -0.76 -44.73 4.80
C VAL A 56 -0.21 -45.51 3.61
N LEU A 57 0.61 -44.86 2.80
CA LEU A 57 1.44 -45.51 1.78
C LEU A 57 2.88 -45.59 2.29
N SER A 58 3.46 -46.79 2.25
CA SER A 58 4.85 -47.03 2.59
C SER A 58 5.57 -47.81 1.49
N TRP A 59 6.88 -47.66 1.45
CA TRP A 59 7.76 -48.36 0.52
C TRP A 59 8.97 -48.89 1.26
N LYS A 60 9.34 -50.15 0.99
CA LYS A 60 10.58 -50.75 1.46
C LYS A 60 11.62 -50.72 0.33
N PRO A 61 12.65 -49.85 0.43
CA PRO A 61 13.77 -49.81 -0.51
C PRO A 61 14.53 -51.12 -0.57
N THR A 62 15.15 -51.38 -1.72
CA THR A 62 16.02 -52.55 -1.90
C THR A 62 17.19 -52.46 -0.92
N GLY A 63 17.37 -53.48 -0.08
CA GLY A 63 18.41 -53.53 0.97
C GLY A 63 18.07 -52.82 2.29
N SER A 64 16.94 -52.13 2.40
CA SER A 64 16.48 -51.57 3.69
C SER A 64 15.81 -52.63 4.56
N LYS A 65 16.04 -52.57 5.88
CA LYS A 65 15.34 -53.42 6.85
C LYS A 65 13.90 -52.95 7.09
N GLU A 66 13.66 -51.64 7.02
CA GLU A 66 12.38 -51.02 7.38
C GLU A 66 11.72 -50.30 6.19
N PRO A 67 10.38 -50.36 6.08
CA PRO A 67 9.62 -49.51 5.16
C PRO A 67 9.68 -48.04 5.57
N LEU A 68 9.75 -47.17 4.57
CA LEU A 68 9.67 -45.71 4.66
C LEU A 68 8.23 -45.27 4.36
N CYS A 69 7.68 -44.38 5.17
CA CYS A 69 6.40 -43.76 4.89
C CYS A 69 6.55 -42.74 3.75
N LEU A 70 5.70 -42.85 2.73
CA LEU A 70 5.66 -41.94 1.59
C LEU A 70 4.48 -40.97 1.67
N PHE A 71 3.37 -41.39 2.26
CA PHE A 71 2.16 -40.60 2.35
C PHE A 71 1.30 -41.01 3.55
N LYS A 72 0.68 -40.02 4.19
CA LYS A 72 -0.36 -40.20 5.21
C LYS A 72 -1.49 -39.22 4.94
N GLY A 73 -2.70 -39.74 4.77
CA GLY A 73 -3.84 -38.94 4.31
C GLY A 73 -5.19 -39.38 4.85
N TYR A 74 -6.20 -38.60 4.51
CA TYR A 74 -7.61 -38.91 4.77
C TYR A 74 -8.37 -39.05 3.45
N VAL A 75 -9.42 -39.87 3.44
CA VAL A 75 -10.29 -40.04 2.28
C VAL A 75 -11.11 -38.77 2.08
N GLU A 76 -10.91 -38.10 0.95
CA GLU A 76 -11.69 -36.94 0.53
C GLU A 76 -12.92 -37.38 -0.28
N LYS A 77 -12.73 -38.33 -1.19
CA LYS A 77 -13.74 -38.72 -2.16
C LYS A 77 -13.63 -40.20 -2.51
N ILE A 78 -14.77 -40.85 -2.74
CA ILE A 78 -14.88 -42.21 -3.23
C ILE A 78 -15.80 -42.20 -4.46
N GLU A 79 -15.36 -42.84 -5.53
CA GLU A 79 -16.12 -43.02 -6.77
C GLU A 79 -16.14 -44.50 -7.18
N GLN A 80 -17.12 -44.88 -7.98
CA GLN A 80 -17.23 -46.22 -8.53
C GLN A 80 -17.22 -46.14 -10.04
N GLU A 81 -16.27 -46.82 -10.67
CA GLU A 81 -16.09 -46.83 -12.12
C GLU A 81 -15.79 -48.25 -12.60
N ASN A 82 -16.59 -48.77 -13.54
CA ASN A 82 -16.34 -50.05 -14.21
C ASN A 82 -16.06 -51.24 -13.27
N GLY A 83 -16.77 -51.35 -12.14
CA GLY A 83 -16.58 -52.42 -11.15
C GLY A 83 -15.38 -52.25 -10.22
N VAL A 84 -14.77 -51.07 -10.20
CA VAL A 84 -13.64 -50.68 -9.36
C VAL A 84 -14.04 -49.50 -8.48
N VAL A 85 -13.52 -49.45 -7.26
CA VAL A 85 -13.66 -48.31 -6.36
C VAL A 85 -12.42 -47.43 -6.50
N VAL A 86 -12.64 -46.16 -6.84
CA VAL A 86 -11.61 -45.13 -6.95
C VAL A 86 -11.65 -44.28 -5.68
N ILE A 87 -10.55 -44.26 -4.94
CA ILE A 87 -10.43 -43.53 -3.67
C ILE A 87 -9.43 -42.41 -3.83
N TYR A 88 -9.84 -41.20 -3.48
CA TYR A 88 -9.00 -40.02 -3.42
C TYR A 88 -8.67 -39.72 -1.96
N LEU A 89 -7.40 -39.82 -1.62
CA LEU A 89 -6.89 -39.42 -0.31
C LEU A 89 -6.07 -38.14 -0.43
N ASN A 90 -6.35 -37.17 0.43
CA ASN A 90 -5.52 -35.97 0.57
C ASN A 90 -4.55 -36.12 1.74
N ALA A 91 -3.32 -35.65 1.55
CA ALA A 91 -2.35 -35.59 2.63
C ALA A 91 -2.91 -34.79 3.81
N ILE A 92 -2.69 -35.28 5.03
CA ILE A 92 -3.08 -34.55 6.23
C ILE A 92 -2.36 -33.20 6.22
N GLN A 93 -3.09 -32.12 6.53
CA GLN A 93 -2.50 -30.80 6.71
C GLN A 93 -2.50 -30.43 8.19
N ASN A 94 -1.36 -29.98 8.68
CA ASN A 94 -1.26 -29.34 9.97
C ASN A 94 -1.51 -27.84 9.80
N GLU A 95 -2.76 -27.40 9.91
CA GLU A 95 -3.14 -25.99 9.74
C GLU A 95 -2.36 -25.05 10.65
N SER A 96 -2.04 -25.47 11.89
CA SER A 96 -1.26 -24.67 12.83
C SER A 96 0.14 -24.32 12.31
N SER A 97 0.73 -25.18 11.47
CA SER A 97 2.06 -24.94 10.90
C SER A 97 2.06 -23.79 9.88
N TRP A 98 1.04 -23.72 9.01
CA TRP A 98 0.85 -22.60 8.10
C TRP A 98 0.52 -21.32 8.85
N LEU A 99 -0.42 -21.38 9.82
CA LEU A 99 -0.83 -20.23 10.61
C LEU A 99 0.36 -19.55 11.30
N ARG A 100 1.26 -20.34 11.90
CA ARG A 100 2.48 -19.83 12.54
C ARG A 100 3.41 -19.14 11.54
N ILE A 101 3.61 -19.71 10.34
CA ILE A 101 4.40 -19.10 9.28
C ILE A 101 3.76 -17.79 8.83
N ALA A 102 2.46 -17.79 8.58
CA ALA A 102 1.71 -16.63 8.14
C ALA A 102 1.76 -15.47 9.13
N GLN A 103 1.55 -15.75 10.42
CA GLN A 103 1.66 -14.75 11.50
C GLN A 103 3.07 -14.19 11.59
N THR A 104 4.10 -15.05 11.48
CA THR A 104 5.50 -14.62 11.53
C THR A 104 5.81 -13.66 10.38
N LEU A 105 5.41 -14.01 9.14
CA LEU A 105 5.64 -13.17 7.96
C LEU A 105 4.85 -11.86 8.00
N ARG A 106 3.58 -11.88 8.42
CA ARG A 106 2.75 -10.66 8.55
C ARG A 106 3.28 -9.71 9.62
N SER A 107 3.92 -10.25 10.66
CA SER A 107 4.54 -9.44 11.72
C SER A 107 5.83 -8.73 11.28
N GLN A 108 6.41 -9.11 10.12
CA GLN A 108 7.64 -8.50 9.62
C GLN A 108 7.42 -7.04 9.19
N LYS A 109 8.42 -6.21 9.48
CA LYS A 109 8.43 -4.79 9.09
C LYS A 109 8.40 -4.59 7.56
N SER A 110 8.74 -5.58 6.75
CA SER A 110 8.62 -5.55 5.28
C SER A 110 7.17 -5.67 4.79
N PHE A 111 6.32 -6.40 5.50
CA PHE A 111 4.96 -6.68 5.04
C PHE A 111 4.11 -5.41 4.93
N CYS A 112 3.37 -5.27 3.84
CA CYS A 112 2.60 -4.05 3.52
C CYS A 112 1.09 -4.30 3.57
N ASN A 113 0.48 -3.91 4.70
CA ASN A 113 -0.96 -4.10 4.93
C ASN A 113 -1.87 -3.36 3.94
N TYR A 114 -1.35 -2.40 3.16
CA TYR A 114 -2.17 -1.69 2.18
C TYR A 114 -2.61 -2.56 0.99
N PHE A 115 -2.08 -3.77 0.81
CA PHE A 115 -2.43 -4.64 -0.32
C PHE A 115 -3.46 -5.72 0.02
N PHE A 116 -3.72 -5.96 1.30
CA PHE A 116 -4.51 -7.11 1.76
C PHE A 116 -5.33 -6.73 2.98
N ASP A 117 -6.44 -7.42 3.17
CA ASP A 117 -7.21 -7.29 4.40
C ASP A 117 -6.43 -7.84 5.60
N GLU A 118 -6.72 -7.32 6.80
CA GLU A 118 -6.01 -7.70 8.03
C GLU A 118 -6.19 -9.20 8.37
N GLU A 119 -7.30 -9.79 7.91
CA GLU A 119 -7.67 -11.19 8.13
C GLU A 119 -7.20 -12.14 7.01
N ASP A 120 -6.63 -11.63 5.91
CA ASP A 120 -6.24 -12.47 4.78
C ASP A 120 -4.95 -13.27 5.04
N ILE A 121 -5.10 -14.51 5.48
CA ILE A 121 -4.02 -15.43 5.81
C ILE A 121 -3.70 -16.43 4.69
N ARG A 122 -4.23 -16.22 3.48
CA ARG A 122 -3.97 -17.13 2.36
C ARG A 122 -2.50 -17.09 1.93
N PRO A 123 -1.91 -18.23 1.50
CA PRO A 123 -0.51 -18.26 1.07
C PRO A 123 -0.15 -17.26 -0.02
N GLU A 124 -1.05 -17.05 -0.98
CA GLU A 124 -0.84 -16.12 -2.10
C GLU A 124 -0.70 -14.67 -1.63
N SER A 125 -1.38 -14.30 -0.55
CA SER A 125 -1.35 -12.95 0.03
C SER A 125 -0.14 -12.76 0.95
N VAL A 126 0.11 -13.73 1.82
CA VAL A 126 1.21 -13.69 2.80
C VAL A 126 2.58 -13.75 2.13
N LEU A 127 2.71 -14.52 1.04
CA LEU A 127 3.97 -14.74 0.32
C LEU A 127 4.08 -13.86 -0.94
N ALA A 128 3.19 -12.88 -1.12
CA ALA A 128 3.11 -12.10 -2.36
C ALA A 128 4.42 -11.39 -2.73
N ASP A 129 5.21 -10.96 -1.73
CA ASP A 129 6.52 -10.31 -1.91
C ASP A 129 7.70 -11.25 -1.60
N GLN A 130 7.45 -12.53 -1.32
CA GLN A 130 8.49 -13.50 -1.00
C GLN A 130 8.73 -14.44 -2.18
N PRO A 131 9.99 -14.74 -2.54
CA PRO A 131 10.29 -15.75 -3.56
C PRO A 131 10.15 -17.18 -2.98
N LEU A 132 9.12 -17.40 -2.16
CA LEU A 132 8.87 -18.61 -1.38
C LEU A 132 7.48 -19.14 -1.73
N ILE A 133 7.33 -20.45 -1.62
CA ILE A 133 6.07 -21.17 -1.81
C ILE A 133 5.86 -22.16 -0.66
N PRO A 134 4.59 -22.42 -0.29
CA PRO A 134 4.31 -23.42 0.73
C PRO A 134 4.55 -24.82 0.18
N TYR A 135 5.10 -25.67 1.04
CA TYR A 135 5.32 -27.09 0.82
C TYR A 135 4.71 -27.86 1.98
N TRP A 136 3.76 -28.75 1.69
CA TRP A 136 3.22 -29.66 2.70
C TRP A 136 3.92 -31.01 2.61
N CYS A 137 4.54 -31.43 3.71
CA CYS A 137 5.12 -32.75 3.81
C CYS A 137 4.01 -33.81 3.70
N PRO A 138 4.10 -34.78 2.76
CA PRO A 138 3.06 -35.77 2.53
C PRO A 138 2.90 -36.77 3.69
N VAL A 139 3.88 -36.82 4.61
CA VAL A 139 3.90 -37.75 5.76
C VAL A 139 3.48 -37.05 7.05
N SER A 140 4.12 -35.92 7.38
CA SER A 140 3.87 -35.22 8.65
C SER A 140 2.76 -34.18 8.56
N GLY A 141 2.38 -33.76 7.35
CA GLY A 141 1.43 -32.69 7.12
C GLY A 141 1.91 -31.29 7.50
N VAL A 142 3.15 -31.18 8.00
CA VAL A 142 3.77 -29.90 8.36
C VAL A 142 4.03 -29.09 7.09
N CYS A 143 3.56 -27.85 7.09
CA CYS A 143 3.88 -26.86 6.08
C CYS A 143 5.26 -26.26 6.36
N THR A 144 6.11 -26.22 5.34
CA THR A 144 7.37 -25.46 5.32
C THR A 144 7.39 -24.52 4.11
N LEU A 145 8.43 -23.69 4.01
CA LEU A 145 8.63 -22.79 2.87
C LEU A 145 9.78 -23.31 2.01
N SER A 146 9.55 -23.34 0.71
CA SER A 146 10.56 -23.70 -0.30
C SER A 146 10.81 -22.50 -1.22
N HIS A 147 12.06 -22.26 -1.62
CA HIS A 147 12.39 -21.15 -2.52
C HIS A 147 11.96 -21.46 -3.96
N LEU A 148 11.53 -20.45 -4.72
CA LEU A 148 10.97 -20.67 -6.07
C LEU A 148 11.94 -21.31 -7.06
N THR A 149 13.23 -20.99 -6.94
CA THR A 149 14.25 -21.30 -7.95
C THR A 149 15.38 -22.19 -7.44
N THR A 150 15.53 -22.30 -6.12
CA THR A 150 16.66 -22.98 -5.50
C THR A 150 16.17 -23.92 -4.41
N SER A 151 16.98 -24.93 -4.14
CA SER A 151 16.82 -25.83 -3.02
C SER A 151 18.17 -25.99 -2.34
N LEU A 152 18.17 -26.23 -1.03
CA LEU A 152 19.40 -26.46 -0.28
C LEU A 152 19.98 -27.85 -0.57
N ASP A 153 19.11 -28.82 -0.87
CA ASP A 153 19.50 -30.21 -1.04
C ASP A 153 19.55 -30.59 -2.53
N MET A 154 20.76 -30.87 -3.02
CA MET A 154 20.93 -31.48 -4.33
C MET A 154 20.71 -32.99 -4.23
N PHE A 155 19.78 -33.50 -5.03
CA PHE A 155 19.57 -34.93 -5.16
C PHE A 155 20.44 -35.49 -6.29
N HIS A 156 21.23 -36.51 -5.96
CA HIS A 156 22.03 -37.27 -6.91
C HIS A 156 21.32 -38.61 -7.18
N GLY A 157 20.72 -38.73 -8.38
CA GLY A 157 20.12 -40.00 -8.81
C GLY A 157 21.16 -41.12 -8.84
N LYS A 158 20.77 -42.30 -8.35
CA LYS A 158 21.66 -43.49 -8.24
C LYS A 158 21.73 -44.33 -9.52
N GLU A 159 20.75 -44.20 -10.42
CA GLU A 159 20.61 -44.97 -11.67
C GLU A 159 20.25 -44.05 -12.85
N GLU A 160 20.28 -44.57 -14.08
CA GLU A 160 19.92 -43.84 -15.30
C GLU A 160 18.41 -43.51 -15.32
N ALA A 161 18.05 -42.33 -14.82
CA ALA A 161 16.74 -41.74 -15.03
C ALA A 161 16.64 -41.18 -16.46
N GLN A 162 15.53 -41.43 -17.15
CA GLN A 162 15.34 -41.05 -18.54
C GLN A 162 14.62 -39.71 -18.65
N VAL A 163 15.14 -38.81 -19.48
CA VAL A 163 14.45 -37.56 -19.79
C VAL A 163 13.34 -37.84 -20.79
N ILE A 164 12.10 -37.64 -20.39
CA ILE A 164 10.90 -37.88 -21.21
C ILE A 164 10.61 -36.69 -22.10
N GLN A 165 10.64 -35.50 -21.51
CA GLN A 165 10.26 -34.28 -22.21
C GLN A 165 11.09 -33.10 -21.73
N TYR A 166 11.47 -32.24 -22.67
CA TYR A 166 11.93 -30.88 -22.39
C TYR A 166 11.02 -29.92 -23.11
N ARG A 167 10.55 -28.88 -22.41
CA ARG A 167 9.80 -27.79 -23.02
C ARG A 167 10.23 -26.47 -22.42
N GLN A 168 10.28 -25.44 -23.26
CA GLN A 168 10.48 -24.07 -22.85
C GLN A 168 9.23 -23.27 -23.17
N VAL A 169 8.66 -22.64 -22.16
CA VAL A 169 7.48 -21.78 -22.31
C VAL A 169 7.93 -20.32 -22.43
N PRO A 170 7.22 -19.44 -23.15
CA PRO A 170 7.52 -18.01 -23.12
C PRO A 170 7.40 -17.46 -21.69
N GLY A 171 8.38 -16.67 -21.26
CA GLY A 171 8.38 -16.02 -19.95
C GLY A 171 7.67 -14.66 -20.00
N ILE A 172 8.18 -13.72 -19.20
CA ILE A 172 7.72 -12.33 -19.19
C ILE A 172 8.89 -11.43 -19.56
N ARG A 173 8.72 -10.65 -20.64
CA ARG A 173 9.72 -9.71 -21.15
C ARG A 173 9.60 -8.35 -20.49
N ASN A 174 8.39 -7.86 -20.23
CA ASN A 174 8.16 -6.56 -19.63
C ASN A 174 7.07 -6.64 -18.58
N VAL A 175 7.28 -5.96 -17.46
CA VAL A 175 6.30 -5.81 -16.37
C VAL A 175 5.99 -4.33 -16.22
N ASN A 176 4.80 -3.92 -16.66
CA ASN A 176 4.28 -2.58 -16.39
C ASN A 176 3.59 -2.62 -15.03
N ILE A 177 3.97 -1.72 -14.12
CA ILE A 177 3.51 -1.69 -12.74
C ILE A 177 2.78 -0.37 -12.53
N SER A 178 1.58 -0.43 -11.98
CA SER A 178 0.79 0.72 -11.55
C SER A 178 0.25 0.49 -10.14
N VAL A 179 0.64 1.35 -9.19
CA VAL A 179 0.12 1.33 -7.82
C VAL A 179 -0.70 2.59 -7.59
N LYS A 180 -1.95 2.43 -7.17
CA LYS A 180 -2.91 3.51 -6.97
C LYS A 180 -3.20 3.68 -5.50
N ALA A 181 -3.06 4.92 -5.02
CA ALA A 181 -3.34 5.32 -3.64
C ALA A 181 -4.53 6.29 -3.62
N GLN A 182 -5.48 6.07 -2.72
CA GLN A 182 -6.56 7.01 -2.45
C GLN A 182 -6.47 7.48 -1.01
N TRP A 183 -6.40 8.79 -0.80
CA TRP A 183 -6.26 9.37 0.52
C TRP A 183 -6.92 10.75 0.58
N ILE A 184 -7.01 11.31 1.78
CA ILE A 184 -7.56 12.64 1.99
C ILE A 184 -6.46 13.50 2.59
N GLN A 185 -6.05 14.52 1.85
CA GLN A 185 -5.23 15.59 2.40
C GLN A 185 -6.12 16.45 3.28
N GLN A 186 -5.74 16.62 4.55
CA GLN A 186 -6.44 17.52 5.43
C GLN A 186 -5.43 18.32 6.26
N VAL A 187 -5.63 19.63 6.28
CA VAL A 187 -4.77 20.61 6.97
C VAL A 187 -5.69 21.63 7.63
N GLN A 188 -5.33 22.07 8.83
CA GLN A 188 -6.10 23.08 9.54
C GLN A 188 -5.17 24.05 10.24
N GLY A 189 -5.66 25.27 10.47
CA GLY A 189 -4.89 26.30 11.13
C GLY A 189 -5.75 27.47 11.58
N MET A 190 -5.08 28.45 12.17
CA MET A 190 -5.66 29.71 12.59
C MET A 190 -4.85 30.86 12.01
N VAL A 191 -5.52 31.95 11.66
CA VAL A 191 -4.84 33.13 11.13
C VAL A 191 -5.57 34.40 11.55
N ASP A 192 -4.83 35.43 11.96
CA ASP A 192 -5.38 36.77 12.16
C ASP A 192 -5.41 37.51 10.83
N VAL A 193 -6.63 37.84 10.36
CA VAL A 193 -6.81 38.59 9.10
C VAL A 193 -6.85 40.10 9.29
N PHE A 194 -6.87 40.60 10.52
CA PHE A 194 -7.00 42.03 10.80
C PHE A 194 -5.92 42.89 10.12
N PRO A 195 -4.62 42.50 10.11
CA PRO A 195 -3.58 43.29 9.44
C PRO A 195 -3.75 43.41 7.92
N TRP A 196 -4.49 42.50 7.28
CA TRP A 196 -4.83 42.64 5.85
C TRP A 196 -6.03 43.54 5.65
N ILE A 197 -7.02 43.50 6.55
CA ILE A 197 -8.16 44.42 6.55
C ILE A 197 -7.65 45.85 6.66
N GLU A 198 -6.77 46.14 7.62
CA GLU A 198 -6.17 47.48 7.77
C GLU A 198 -5.51 47.95 6.47
N ARG A 199 -4.72 47.10 5.82
CA ARG A 199 -4.04 47.43 4.56
C ARG A 199 -4.99 47.76 3.41
N ALA A 200 -6.21 47.27 3.43
CA ALA A 200 -7.22 47.55 2.42
C ALA A 200 -7.91 48.91 2.62
N PHE A 201 -7.78 49.53 3.79
CA PHE A 201 -8.29 50.88 4.05
C PHE A 201 -7.29 51.96 3.63
N PRO A 202 -7.76 53.18 3.33
CA PRO A 202 -6.90 54.35 3.15
C PRO A 202 -5.94 54.52 4.33
N HIS A 203 -4.69 54.90 4.05
CA HIS A 203 -3.63 55.07 5.04
C HIS A 203 -3.32 53.83 5.90
N ARG A 204 -3.77 52.64 5.49
CA ARG A 204 -3.55 51.37 6.19
C ARG A 204 -4.11 51.35 7.62
N VAL A 205 -5.22 52.05 7.86
CA VAL A 205 -5.89 52.11 9.17
C VAL A 205 -7.40 51.93 9.01
N LEU A 206 -8.01 51.11 9.86
CA LEU A 206 -9.46 50.94 9.88
C LEU A 206 -10.11 52.15 10.54
N ALA A 207 -10.55 53.11 9.73
CA ALA A 207 -11.17 54.36 10.20
C ALA A 207 -12.60 54.54 9.68
N THR A 208 -13.45 55.20 10.47
CA THR A 208 -14.82 55.55 10.07
C THR A 208 -15.42 56.67 10.93
N TYR A 209 -16.40 57.39 10.36
CA TYR A 209 -17.29 58.33 11.07
C TYR A 209 -18.56 57.67 11.61
N THR A 210 -18.70 56.35 11.44
CA THR A 210 -19.87 55.56 11.87
C THR A 210 -19.46 54.39 12.78
N PRO A 211 -18.78 54.64 13.91
CA PRO A 211 -18.16 53.60 14.73
C PRO A 211 -19.17 52.56 15.25
N SER A 212 -20.36 52.99 15.67
CA SER A 212 -21.42 52.10 16.13
C SER A 212 -21.95 51.19 15.02
N GLY A 213 -22.00 51.69 13.78
CA GLY A 213 -22.42 50.92 12.61
C GLY A 213 -21.42 49.81 12.28
N LEU A 214 -20.13 50.13 12.26
CA LEU A 214 -19.05 49.16 12.02
C LEU A 214 -19.02 48.06 13.10
N LYS A 215 -19.07 48.42 14.39
CA LYS A 215 -19.11 47.45 15.51
C LYS A 215 -20.31 46.51 15.40
N LYS A 216 -21.47 46.99 14.93
CA LYS A 216 -22.70 46.19 14.80
C LYS A 216 -22.59 45.12 13.71
N ILE A 217 -21.90 45.41 12.60
CA ILE A 217 -21.73 44.50 11.47
C ILE A 217 -20.46 43.65 11.55
N TRP A 218 -19.58 43.93 12.52
CA TRP A 218 -18.32 43.22 12.70
C TRP A 218 -18.57 41.73 13.04
N PRO A 219 -17.82 40.78 12.47
CA PRO A 219 -18.02 39.36 12.72
C PRO A 219 -17.88 39.01 14.21
N LYS A 220 -18.72 38.11 14.73
CA LYS A 220 -18.66 37.65 16.12
C LYS A 220 -17.95 36.30 16.23
N ALA A 221 -17.32 36.05 17.38
CA ALA A 221 -16.75 34.73 17.69
C ALA A 221 -17.80 33.62 17.53
N GLY A 222 -17.39 32.48 16.97
CA GLY A 222 -18.23 31.33 16.65
C GLY A 222 -18.91 31.38 15.28
N MET A 223 -19.00 32.56 14.64
CA MET A 223 -19.70 32.74 13.36
C MET A 223 -18.96 32.04 12.20
N LEU A 224 -19.71 31.41 11.30
CA LEU A 224 -19.18 30.92 10.02
C LEU A 224 -19.21 32.06 8.98
N LEU A 225 -18.09 32.27 8.27
CA LEU A 225 -18.01 33.30 7.24
C LEU A 225 -18.57 32.78 5.91
N GLY A 226 -19.89 32.75 5.76
CA GLY A 226 -20.55 32.19 4.58
C GLY A 226 -20.31 30.68 4.42
N ASN A 227 -20.24 30.19 3.17
CA ASN A 227 -20.01 28.77 2.86
C ASN A 227 -18.52 28.41 2.64
N SER A 228 -17.62 29.31 3.01
CA SER A 228 -16.19 29.24 2.72
C SER A 228 -15.43 28.16 3.52
N GLY A 229 -16.01 27.72 4.64
CA GLY A 229 -15.36 26.78 5.57
C GLY A 229 -14.53 27.45 6.68
N TYR A 230 -14.58 28.78 6.78
CA TYR A 230 -13.88 29.56 7.79
C TYR A 230 -14.79 29.88 8.97
N ARG A 231 -14.26 29.78 10.18
CA ARG A 231 -14.95 30.08 11.44
C ARG A 231 -14.22 31.18 12.18
N VAL A 232 -14.96 32.18 12.65
CA VAL A 232 -14.42 33.23 13.51
C VAL A 232 -14.13 32.64 14.88
N MET A 233 -12.87 32.70 15.29
CA MET A 233 -12.37 32.17 16.55
C MET A 233 -12.31 33.24 17.63
N HIS A 234 -11.72 34.36 17.26
CA HIS A 234 -11.62 35.53 18.10
C HIS A 234 -11.88 36.75 17.23
N SER A 235 -12.59 37.72 17.78
CA SER A 235 -12.95 38.93 17.08
C SER A 235 -13.04 40.05 18.08
N GLU A 236 -12.18 41.04 17.89
CA GLU A 236 -12.09 42.21 18.75
C GLU A 236 -11.90 43.45 17.89
N LEU A 237 -12.60 44.52 18.27
CA LEU A 237 -12.56 45.81 17.59
C LEU A 237 -12.64 46.93 18.63
N VAL A 238 -11.49 47.55 18.93
CA VAL A 238 -11.32 48.57 19.96
C VAL A 238 -11.05 49.91 19.31
N ILE A 239 -11.71 50.97 19.79
CA ILE A 239 -11.43 52.33 19.30
C ILE A 239 -10.08 52.75 19.86
N ASN A 240 -9.16 53.12 18.97
CA ASN A 240 -7.90 53.74 19.36
C ASN A 240 -8.13 55.25 19.53
N GLU A 241 -8.34 55.67 20.77
CA GLU A 241 -8.57 57.08 21.11
C GLU A 241 -7.39 57.99 20.74
N ARG A 242 -6.16 57.46 20.75
CA ARG A 242 -4.94 58.23 20.43
C ARG A 242 -4.80 58.53 18.93
N LYS A 243 -5.27 57.60 18.08
CA LYS A 243 -5.26 57.76 16.61
C LYS A 243 -6.53 58.42 16.08
N SER A 244 -7.58 58.49 16.90
CA SER A 244 -8.85 59.13 16.53
C SER A 244 -8.72 60.64 16.59
N GLU A 245 -9.37 61.33 15.66
CA GLU A 245 -9.21 62.78 15.49
C GLU A 245 -10.55 63.48 15.27
N PHE A 246 -10.61 64.75 15.67
CA PHE A 246 -11.75 65.62 15.41
C PHE A 246 -11.43 66.51 14.23
N LEU A 247 -12.24 66.41 13.18
CA LEU A 247 -12.06 67.16 11.94
C LEU A 247 -13.20 68.16 11.78
N LYS A 248 -12.84 69.39 11.44
CA LYS A 248 -13.79 70.45 11.11
C LYS A 248 -14.07 70.40 9.61
N LEU A 249 -15.34 70.34 9.22
CA LEU A 249 -15.72 70.35 7.81
C LEU A 249 -15.45 71.73 7.19
N LEU A 250 -14.92 71.78 5.97
CA LEU A 250 -14.51 73.04 5.33
C LEU A 250 -15.66 74.07 5.21
N ASN A 251 -16.87 73.59 4.92
CA ASN A 251 -18.04 74.43 4.63
C ASN A 251 -19.09 74.42 5.77
N SER A 252 -18.71 73.96 6.98
CA SER A 252 -19.63 73.89 8.12
C SER A 252 -18.93 74.18 9.46
N GLN A 253 -19.64 74.73 10.44
CA GLN A 253 -19.15 74.77 11.83
C GLN A 253 -19.21 73.39 12.52
N ARG A 254 -19.71 72.36 11.83
CA ARG A 254 -19.83 71.02 12.37
C ARG A 254 -18.46 70.34 12.48
N ILE A 255 -18.17 69.84 13.68
CA ILE A 255 -17.03 68.98 13.96
C ILE A 255 -17.49 67.54 13.90
N VAL A 256 -16.74 66.70 13.21
CA VAL A 256 -16.98 65.25 13.12
C VAL A 256 -15.81 64.50 13.70
N GLN A 257 -16.07 63.41 14.42
CA GLN A 257 -15.02 62.56 14.98
C GLN A 257 -14.73 61.42 14.03
N ARG A 258 -13.49 61.35 13.54
CA ARG A 258 -12.96 60.20 12.82
C ARG A 258 -12.44 59.20 13.84
N CYS A 259 -13.12 58.07 13.97
CA CYS A 259 -12.70 57.01 14.87
C CYS A 259 -11.78 56.02 14.14
N VAL A 260 -10.60 55.78 14.70
CA VAL A 260 -9.67 54.75 14.23
C VAL A 260 -9.79 53.53 15.13
N PHE A 261 -9.73 52.34 14.55
CA PHE A 261 -9.83 51.07 15.27
C PHE A 261 -8.53 50.30 15.23
N ASP A 262 -8.16 49.72 16.37
CA ASP A 262 -7.27 48.57 16.45
C ASP A 262 -8.13 47.33 16.72
N GLY A 263 -7.64 46.14 16.38
CA GLY A 263 -8.43 44.94 16.56
C GLY A 263 -7.70 43.67 16.18
N SER A 264 -8.44 42.58 16.24
CA SER A 264 -7.98 41.27 15.80
C SER A 264 -9.17 40.48 15.26
N LEU A 265 -8.92 39.67 14.23
CA LEU A 265 -9.93 38.80 13.65
C LEU A 265 -9.29 37.47 13.29
N TRP A 266 -9.30 36.56 14.26
CA TRP A 266 -8.73 35.24 14.11
C TRP A 266 -9.75 34.30 13.47
N LEU A 267 -9.35 33.69 12.37
CA LEU A 267 -10.15 32.73 11.63
C LEU A 267 -9.52 31.35 11.75
N PHE A 268 -10.33 30.37 12.12
CA PHE A 268 -10.03 28.96 11.96
C PHE A 268 -10.43 28.51 10.57
N TRP A 269 -9.55 27.78 9.92
CA TRP A 269 -9.77 27.20 8.61
C TRP A 269 -9.44 25.71 8.62
N ASN A 270 -10.18 24.94 7.81
CA ASN A 270 -10.00 23.51 7.66
C ASN A 270 -10.10 23.14 6.19
N PHE A 271 -8.97 22.79 5.61
CA PHE A 271 -8.81 22.33 4.24
C PHE A 271 -8.94 20.82 4.19
N LYS A 272 -9.81 20.31 3.32
CA LYS A 272 -9.98 18.87 3.09
C LYS A 272 -10.10 18.60 1.59
N GLN A 273 -9.17 17.83 1.03
CA GLN A 273 -9.15 17.46 -0.38
C GLN A 273 -8.94 15.97 -0.57
N LYS A 274 -9.81 15.34 -1.37
CA LYS A 274 -9.62 13.96 -1.83
C LYS A 274 -8.47 13.93 -2.83
N ARG A 275 -7.59 12.94 -2.69
CA ARG A 275 -6.40 12.75 -3.53
C ARG A 275 -6.42 11.33 -4.08
N LYS A 276 -6.13 11.20 -5.38
CA LYS A 276 -5.87 9.92 -6.03
C LYS A 276 -4.49 9.99 -6.68
N GLU A 277 -3.58 9.17 -6.19
CA GLU A 277 -2.23 9.08 -6.72
C GLU A 277 -2.04 7.77 -7.47
N THR A 278 -1.21 7.78 -8.50
CA THR A 278 -0.90 6.59 -9.30
C THR A 278 0.58 6.61 -9.63
N ILE A 279 1.38 5.76 -9.00
CA ILE A 279 2.79 5.58 -9.36
C ILE A 279 2.90 4.49 -10.43
N GLN A 280 3.68 4.73 -11.48
CA GLN A 280 3.80 3.85 -12.65
C GLN A 280 5.25 3.61 -13.02
N THR A 281 5.61 2.38 -13.35
CA THR A 281 6.94 2.05 -13.88
C THR A 281 6.83 0.90 -14.88
N ALA A 282 7.85 0.74 -15.72
CA ALA A 282 8.01 -0.42 -16.59
C ALA A 282 9.36 -1.08 -16.30
N TRP A 283 9.35 -2.40 -16.15
CA TRP A 283 10.53 -3.17 -15.78
C TRP A 283 10.78 -4.27 -16.81
N ASN A 284 11.87 -4.12 -17.57
CA ASN A 284 12.21 -4.98 -18.70
C ASN A 284 13.15 -6.13 -18.30
N SER A 285 13.03 -7.26 -18.99
CA SER A 285 13.86 -8.45 -18.87
C SER A 285 14.41 -8.88 -20.23
N GLN A 286 15.51 -9.64 -20.23
CA GLN A 286 16.05 -10.30 -21.42
C GLN A 286 15.36 -11.65 -21.71
N ILE A 287 14.43 -12.08 -20.84
CA ILE A 287 13.65 -13.30 -21.06
C ILE A 287 12.62 -13.04 -22.17
N PRO A 288 12.57 -13.88 -23.22
CA PRO A 288 11.56 -13.73 -24.26
C PRO A 288 10.17 -14.05 -23.71
N GLY A 289 9.17 -13.27 -24.12
CA GLY A 289 7.79 -13.52 -23.72
C GLY A 289 6.90 -12.29 -23.76
N ALA A 290 5.77 -12.38 -23.06
CA ALA A 290 4.73 -11.36 -23.08
C ALA A 290 5.10 -10.15 -22.20
N SER A 291 4.41 -9.04 -22.46
CA SER A 291 4.31 -7.92 -21.52
C SER A 291 3.10 -8.15 -20.61
N ILE A 292 3.23 -7.84 -19.33
CA ILE A 292 2.12 -7.92 -18.38
C ILE A 292 1.89 -6.57 -17.69
N ASP A 293 0.62 -6.27 -17.41
CA ASP A 293 0.20 -5.07 -16.68
C ASP A 293 -0.27 -5.43 -15.27
N LEU A 294 0.48 -4.99 -14.26
CA LEU A 294 0.19 -5.17 -12.85
C LEU A 294 -0.43 -3.88 -12.30
N ASN A 295 -1.72 -3.94 -11.99
CA ASN A 295 -2.47 -2.83 -11.44
C ASN A 295 -2.91 -3.14 -10.02
N TRP A 296 -2.38 -2.38 -9.05
CA TRP A 296 -2.73 -2.53 -7.64
C TRP A 296 -3.40 -1.27 -7.11
N ASN A 297 -4.56 -1.44 -6.48
CA ASN A 297 -5.19 -0.38 -5.69
C ASN A 297 -4.88 -0.66 -4.23
N LEU A 298 -4.25 0.30 -3.58
CA LEU A 298 -4.03 0.23 -2.14
C LEU A 298 -5.37 0.39 -1.42
N GLY A 299 -5.53 -0.35 -0.33
CA GLY A 299 -6.60 -0.17 0.64
C GLY A 299 -6.61 1.25 1.20
N ALA A 300 -7.68 1.59 1.91
CA ALA A 300 -7.86 2.93 2.43
C ALA A 300 -6.66 3.35 3.30
N ILE A 301 -6.00 4.45 2.93
CA ILE A 301 -4.89 5.01 3.68
C ILE A 301 -5.50 5.76 4.88
N THR A 302 -5.92 4.98 5.88
CA THR A 302 -6.70 5.41 7.04
C THR A 302 -5.85 5.84 8.22
N CYS A 303 -4.54 5.57 8.23
CA CYS A 303 -3.69 5.88 9.37
C CYS A 303 -3.70 7.38 9.71
N ALA A 304 -3.96 8.26 8.71
CA ALA A 304 -4.16 9.70 8.90
C ALA A 304 -5.58 10.12 9.33
N GLN A 305 -6.56 9.22 9.27
CA GLN A 305 -7.99 9.47 9.52
C GLN A 305 -8.46 9.01 10.90
N ALA A 306 -7.67 8.18 11.62
CA ALA A 306 -8.07 7.66 12.93
C ALA A 306 -8.06 8.74 14.04
N VAL A 307 -7.27 9.80 13.87
CA VAL A 307 -7.18 10.90 14.83
C VAL A 307 -8.03 12.08 14.36
N ASP A 308 -9.03 12.44 15.17
CA ASP A 308 -9.92 13.57 14.90
C ASP A 308 -9.13 14.88 14.75
N GLY A 309 -9.59 15.75 13.85
CA GLY A 309 -9.09 17.12 13.81
C GLY A 309 -9.48 17.86 15.09
N TRP A 310 -8.56 18.67 15.61
CA TRP A 310 -8.89 19.60 16.70
C TRP A 310 -10.02 20.53 16.25
N SER A 311 -10.98 20.72 17.13
CA SER A 311 -12.19 21.49 16.93
C SER A 311 -12.33 22.51 18.04
N PRO A 312 -12.51 23.79 17.71
CA PRO A 312 -12.64 24.86 18.70
C PRO A 312 -13.95 24.85 19.51
N THR A 313 -14.85 23.92 19.23
CA THR A 313 -16.17 23.85 19.90
C THR A 313 -16.38 22.50 20.60
N ARG A 314 -15.32 21.70 20.73
CA ARG A 314 -15.36 20.39 21.36
C ARG A 314 -14.78 20.47 22.77
N ALA A 315 -15.42 19.78 23.71
CA ALA A 315 -14.82 19.45 24.98
C ALA A 315 -13.86 18.28 24.79
N TYR A 316 -12.65 18.43 25.31
CA TYR A 316 -11.61 17.42 25.25
C TYR A 316 -11.31 16.88 26.64
N LYS A 317 -11.04 15.57 26.70
CA LYS A 317 -10.59 14.88 27.91
C LYS A 317 -9.08 14.67 27.88
N LYS A 318 -8.45 14.62 29.05
CA LYS A 318 -7.04 14.26 29.20
C LYS A 318 -6.75 12.92 28.50
N GLY A 319 -5.66 12.88 27.74
CA GLY A 319 -5.25 11.72 26.95
C GLY A 319 -5.89 11.64 25.55
N GLU A 320 -6.93 12.41 25.26
CA GLU A 320 -7.47 12.46 23.88
C GLU A 320 -6.42 13.02 22.93
N CYS A 321 -6.28 12.38 21.77
CA CYS A 321 -5.39 12.82 20.71
C CYS A 321 -6.17 13.56 19.62
N VAL A 322 -5.62 14.68 19.18
CA VAL A 322 -6.17 15.48 18.10
C VAL A 322 -5.08 15.85 17.11
N ARG A 323 -5.48 16.08 15.86
CA ARG A 323 -4.60 16.67 14.87
C ARG A 323 -4.79 18.18 14.85
N PHE A 324 -3.70 18.95 14.87
CA PHE A 324 -3.71 20.39 14.61
C PHE A 324 -2.49 20.77 13.76
N GLY A 325 -2.68 21.47 12.64
CA GLY A 325 -1.64 21.62 11.64
C GLY A 325 -1.15 20.26 11.12
N GLN A 326 0.17 20.02 11.22
CA GLN A 326 0.85 18.78 10.81
C GLN A 326 1.24 17.86 11.97
N LYS A 327 0.82 18.18 13.19
CA LYS A 327 1.20 17.42 14.38
C LYS A 327 -0.02 16.78 15.02
N ILE A 328 0.23 15.67 15.70
CA ILE A 328 -0.73 15.07 16.62
C ILE A 328 -0.38 15.55 18.01
N PHE A 329 -1.39 16.02 18.72
CA PHE A 329 -1.29 16.52 20.08
C PHE A 329 -2.14 15.68 21.01
N GLU A 330 -1.61 15.40 22.19
CA GLU A 330 -2.31 14.79 23.29
C GLU A 330 -2.80 15.87 24.26
N CYS A 331 -4.06 15.75 24.68
CA CYS A 331 -4.70 16.65 25.62
C CYS A 331 -4.15 16.42 27.03
N LEU A 332 -3.62 17.46 27.66
CA LEU A 332 -2.98 17.38 28.99
C LEU A 332 -3.99 17.40 30.15
N CYS A 333 -5.16 17.97 29.93
CA CYS A 333 -6.22 18.14 30.93
C CYS A 333 -7.60 18.25 30.27
N ASP A 334 -8.64 17.99 31.05
CA ASP A 334 -10.02 18.18 30.59
C ASP A 334 -10.28 19.69 30.41
N HIS A 335 -10.72 20.08 29.21
CA HIS A 335 -11.05 21.48 28.93
C HIS A 335 -12.02 21.61 27.75
N HIS A 336 -12.72 22.74 27.68
CA HIS A 336 -13.44 23.12 26.48
C HIS A 336 -12.49 23.90 25.57
N ALA A 337 -12.25 23.41 24.36
CA ALA A 337 -11.39 24.11 23.42
C ALA A 337 -12.02 25.46 23.05
N PHE A 338 -11.19 26.49 22.91
CA PHE A 338 -11.59 27.79 22.36
C PHE A 338 -10.44 28.38 21.54
N VAL A 339 -9.21 28.30 22.06
CA VAL A 339 -7.98 28.63 21.33
C VAL A 339 -7.02 27.45 21.47
N PHE A 340 -6.30 27.13 20.41
CA PHE A 340 -5.26 26.11 20.48
C PHE A 340 -4.04 26.68 21.22
N GLN A 341 -3.77 26.17 22.42
CA GLN A 341 -2.65 26.62 23.26
C GLN A 341 -1.67 25.46 23.50
N GLU A 342 -0.63 25.41 22.67
CA GLU A 342 0.49 24.47 22.83
C GLU A 342 1.16 24.69 24.19
N ASN A 343 1.52 23.60 24.88
CA ASN A 343 2.12 23.54 26.22
C ASN A 343 1.21 23.90 27.41
N ALA A 344 0.05 24.52 27.20
CA ALA A 344 -0.94 24.73 28.27
C ALA A 344 -1.92 23.56 28.36
N HIS A 345 -2.58 23.25 27.24
CA HIS A 345 -3.58 22.18 27.17
C HIS A 345 -3.16 21.01 26.30
N TRP A 346 -2.09 21.17 25.51
CA TRP A 346 -1.70 20.25 24.46
C TRP A 346 -0.19 19.97 24.49
N LYS A 347 0.19 18.70 24.35
CA LYS A 347 1.59 18.27 24.16
C LYS A 347 1.72 17.54 22.83
N VAL A 348 2.78 17.82 22.09
CA VAL A 348 3.06 17.10 20.83
C VAL A 348 3.32 15.62 21.13
N HIS A 349 2.56 14.75 20.48
CA HIS A 349 2.82 13.31 20.49
C HIS A 349 3.79 12.98 19.36
N SER A 350 5.09 12.98 19.69
CA SER A 350 6.18 12.85 18.71
C SER A 350 6.10 11.55 17.92
N GLU A 351 5.83 10.41 18.55
CA GLU A 351 5.77 9.10 17.88
C GLU A 351 4.71 9.07 16.76
N TYR A 352 3.44 9.33 17.07
CA TYR A 352 2.38 9.43 16.05
C TYR A 352 2.63 10.50 14.98
N THR A 353 3.21 11.64 15.38
CA THR A 353 3.56 12.71 14.44
C THR A 353 4.63 12.25 13.44
N GLN A 354 5.61 11.47 13.91
CA GLN A 354 6.70 10.96 13.10
C GLN A 354 6.28 9.82 12.17
N GLU A 355 5.39 8.95 12.63
CA GLU A 355 4.89 7.82 11.84
C GLU A 355 4.05 8.26 10.65
N LEU A 356 3.26 9.33 10.79
CA LEU A 356 2.31 9.74 9.76
C LEU A 356 2.79 10.86 8.83
N PHE A 357 3.59 11.83 9.32
CA PHE A 357 3.75 13.12 8.63
C PHE A 357 5.13 13.80 8.73
N LEU A 358 6.22 13.04 8.89
CA LEU A 358 7.54 13.64 8.76
C LEU A 358 7.80 14.11 7.32
N THR A 359 7.73 15.43 7.17
CA THR A 359 8.11 16.29 6.04
C THR A 359 7.07 16.47 4.93
N LEU A 360 6.39 17.62 5.00
CA LEU A 360 6.03 18.52 3.89
C LEU A 360 5.21 18.01 2.67
N GLN A 361 4.74 16.77 2.62
CA GLN A 361 4.46 16.14 1.33
C GLN A 361 3.03 16.31 0.80
N SER A 362 2.98 16.83 -0.41
CA SER A 362 1.87 16.87 -1.36
C SER A 362 1.46 15.51 -1.92
N SER A 363 2.19 14.45 -1.60
CA SER A 363 2.05 13.13 -2.19
C SER A 363 2.26 11.99 -1.17
N PHE A 364 1.37 11.00 -1.20
CA PHE A 364 1.48 9.79 -0.39
C PHE A 364 2.74 8.98 -0.74
N PHE A 365 3.06 8.80 -2.02
CA PHE A 365 4.19 7.96 -2.44
C PHE A 365 5.57 8.52 -2.06
N LEU A 366 5.66 9.80 -1.69
CA LEU A 366 6.89 10.38 -1.16
C LEU A 366 7.13 10.05 0.33
N THR A 367 6.08 9.61 1.05
CA THR A 367 6.15 9.29 2.48
C THR A 367 6.90 7.98 2.70
N ARG A 368 7.33 7.72 3.95
CA ARG A 368 7.93 6.42 4.31
C ARG A 368 7.00 5.25 4.00
N HIS A 369 5.70 5.41 4.26
CA HIS A 369 4.69 4.39 4.02
C HIS A 369 4.43 4.18 2.53
N GLY A 370 4.33 5.26 1.75
CA GLY A 370 4.17 5.18 0.31
C GLY A 370 5.38 4.56 -0.39
N LYS A 371 6.60 4.91 0.03
CA LYS A 371 7.84 4.27 -0.43
C LYS A 371 7.85 2.77 -0.14
N LYS A 372 7.52 2.38 1.09
CA LYS A 372 7.40 0.97 1.47
C LYS A 372 6.34 0.23 0.63
N ALA A 373 5.19 0.86 0.36
CA ALA A 373 4.15 0.27 -0.48
C ALA A 373 4.61 0.07 -1.93
N PHE A 374 5.36 1.03 -2.47
CA PHE A 374 5.95 0.91 -3.81
C PHE A 374 7.05 -0.15 -3.86
N GLU A 375 7.95 -0.20 -2.88
CA GLU A 375 8.97 -1.27 -2.77
C GLU A 375 8.33 -2.66 -2.68
N PHE A 376 7.25 -2.79 -1.91
CA PHE A 376 6.48 -4.04 -1.81
C PHE A 376 5.86 -4.44 -3.16
N ALA A 377 5.31 -3.47 -3.92
CA ALA A 377 4.82 -3.70 -5.27
C ALA A 377 5.93 -4.15 -6.24
N LEU A 378 7.11 -3.52 -6.19
CA LEU A 378 8.26 -3.94 -7.00
C LEU A 378 8.68 -5.37 -6.66
N GLN A 379 8.74 -5.70 -5.38
CA GLN A 379 9.09 -7.04 -4.93
C GLN A 379 8.04 -8.08 -5.36
N ARG A 380 6.75 -7.76 -5.29
CA ARG A 380 5.68 -8.61 -5.80
C ARG A 380 5.77 -8.81 -7.32
N ALA A 381 6.06 -7.75 -8.07
CA ALA A 381 6.31 -7.83 -9.50
C ALA A 381 7.50 -8.74 -9.82
N TYR A 382 8.58 -8.61 -9.04
CA TYR A 382 9.75 -9.47 -9.16
C TYR A 382 9.43 -10.95 -8.91
N VAL A 383 8.63 -11.28 -7.88
CA VAL A 383 8.22 -12.66 -7.59
C VAL A 383 7.38 -13.23 -8.74
N LEU A 384 6.43 -12.46 -9.29
CA LEU A 384 5.63 -12.87 -10.45
C LEU A 384 6.50 -13.09 -11.69
N TRP A 385 7.42 -12.16 -11.96
CA TRP A 385 8.41 -12.33 -13.01
C TRP A 385 9.26 -13.58 -12.77
N LEU A 386 9.72 -13.84 -11.55
CA LEU A 386 10.57 -14.98 -11.21
C LEU A 386 9.83 -16.31 -11.43
N LYS A 387 8.53 -16.39 -11.09
CA LYS A 387 7.67 -17.53 -11.41
C LYS A 387 7.60 -17.76 -12.92
N ALA A 388 7.48 -16.70 -13.72
CA ALA A 388 7.45 -16.80 -15.18
C ALA A 388 8.84 -17.01 -15.82
N ALA A 389 9.91 -16.56 -15.18
CA ALA A 389 11.29 -16.78 -15.60
C ALA A 389 11.67 -18.26 -15.46
N ARG A 390 10.99 -18.98 -14.57
CA ARG A 390 11.07 -20.43 -14.36
C ARG A 390 10.34 -21.21 -15.47
N CYS A 391 10.74 -20.95 -16.72
CA CYS A 391 10.04 -21.38 -17.94
C CYS A 391 10.68 -22.57 -18.66
N CYS A 392 11.83 -23.05 -18.20
CA CYS A 392 12.44 -24.26 -18.72
C CYS A 392 11.97 -25.45 -17.89
N HIS A 393 11.18 -26.34 -18.48
CA HIS A 393 10.61 -27.50 -17.80
C HIS A 393 11.17 -28.80 -18.39
N MET A 394 11.47 -29.74 -17.51
CA MET A 394 11.96 -31.06 -17.89
C MET A 394 11.25 -32.14 -17.08
N GLU A 395 10.71 -33.14 -17.77
CA GLU A 395 10.15 -34.33 -17.12
C GLU A 395 11.16 -35.47 -17.20
N ILE A 396 11.40 -36.09 -16.05
CA ILE A 396 12.30 -37.24 -15.90
C ILE A 396 11.52 -38.39 -15.33
N LYS A 397 11.68 -39.58 -15.91
CA LYS A 397 11.06 -40.82 -15.44
C LYS A 397 12.12 -41.83 -15.04
N GLY A 398 11.87 -42.57 -13.97
CA GLY A 398 12.81 -43.57 -13.45
C GLY A 398 12.17 -44.58 -12.52
N SER A 399 12.99 -45.49 -12.01
CA SER A 399 12.59 -46.48 -11.00
C SER A 399 12.37 -45.82 -9.64
N LEU A 400 11.68 -46.52 -8.74
CA LEU A 400 11.50 -46.08 -7.36
C LEU A 400 12.82 -46.08 -6.57
N ASP A 401 13.75 -46.98 -6.88
CA ASP A 401 15.10 -46.97 -6.29
C ASP A 401 15.93 -45.75 -6.78
N ALA A 402 15.73 -45.30 -8.02
CA ALA A 402 16.42 -44.14 -8.60
C ALA A 402 15.89 -42.79 -8.07
N LEU A 403 14.57 -42.64 -7.99
CA LEU A 403 13.90 -41.34 -7.75
C LEU A 403 13.01 -41.31 -6.50
N GLY A 404 12.83 -42.42 -5.78
CA GLY A 404 11.90 -42.52 -4.65
C GLY A 404 12.26 -41.64 -3.44
N GLY A 405 13.51 -41.22 -3.32
CA GLY A 405 13.96 -40.25 -2.31
C GLY A 405 13.78 -38.79 -2.70
N VAL A 406 13.32 -38.50 -3.92
CA VAL A 406 13.13 -37.12 -4.39
C VAL A 406 11.89 -36.52 -3.74
N THR A 407 11.95 -35.21 -3.46
CA THR A 407 10.86 -34.42 -2.89
C THR A 407 10.86 -33.06 -3.60
N LEU A 408 9.79 -32.28 -3.46
CA LEU A 408 9.77 -30.90 -3.99
C LEU A 408 10.77 -29.96 -3.29
N GLY A 409 11.37 -30.41 -2.20
CA GLY A 409 12.46 -29.72 -1.52
C GLY A 409 13.81 -29.88 -2.22
N HIS A 410 13.94 -30.76 -3.21
CA HIS A 410 15.22 -31.07 -3.86
C HIS A 410 15.48 -30.25 -5.14
N GLN A 411 16.76 -30.08 -5.47
CA GLN A 411 17.22 -29.72 -6.81
C GLN A 411 17.78 -30.96 -7.50
N TYR A 412 17.50 -31.13 -8.79
CA TYR A 412 18.00 -32.26 -9.58
C TYR A 412 18.88 -31.78 -10.72
N ARG A 413 20.00 -32.46 -10.94
CA ARG A 413 20.92 -32.21 -12.04
C ARG A 413 20.97 -33.41 -12.97
N VAL A 414 20.78 -33.16 -14.26
CA VAL A 414 20.83 -34.19 -15.29
C VAL A 414 21.61 -33.70 -16.50
N SER A 415 22.38 -34.58 -17.11
CA SER A 415 23.07 -34.31 -18.36
C SER A 415 22.08 -34.41 -19.53
N TYR A 416 21.87 -33.32 -20.28
CA TYR A 416 20.86 -33.26 -21.34
C TYR A 416 21.16 -32.20 -22.42
N PRO A 417 20.99 -32.54 -23.71
CA PRO A 417 21.90 -33.33 -24.56
C PRO A 417 23.24 -32.60 -24.86
N LYS A 418 24.20 -33.32 -25.45
CA LYS A 418 25.56 -32.82 -25.81
C LYS A 418 26.45 -32.43 -24.61
N GLY A 419 26.34 -33.14 -23.49
CA GLY A 419 27.18 -32.92 -22.30
C GLY A 419 26.84 -31.66 -21.50
N LYS A 420 25.74 -30.97 -21.81
CA LYS A 420 25.25 -29.84 -21.01
C LYS A 420 24.52 -30.36 -19.77
N ILE A 421 24.64 -29.63 -18.66
CA ILE A 421 23.95 -29.96 -17.41
C ILE A 421 22.71 -29.09 -17.29
N PHE A 422 21.55 -29.73 -17.16
CA PHE A 422 20.33 -29.07 -16.73
C PHE A 422 20.22 -29.18 -15.21
N SER A 423 20.05 -28.04 -14.52
CA SER A 423 19.87 -27.97 -13.06
C SER A 423 18.55 -27.28 -12.78
N GLY A 424 17.57 -28.01 -12.26
CA GLY A 424 16.22 -27.51 -12.03
C GLY A 424 15.68 -27.92 -10.66
N LYS A 425 14.81 -27.08 -10.11
CA LYS A 425 14.09 -27.40 -8.87
C LYS A 425 13.00 -28.43 -9.18
N VAL A 426 12.78 -29.38 -8.29
CA VAL A 426 11.67 -30.33 -8.40
C VAL A 426 10.35 -29.60 -8.07
N THR A 427 9.45 -29.55 -9.05
CA THR A 427 8.15 -28.85 -8.97
C THR A 427 6.95 -29.79 -9.00
N TYR A 428 7.19 -31.03 -9.43
CA TYR A 428 6.19 -32.07 -9.55
C TYR A 428 6.84 -33.41 -9.23
N TYR A 429 6.11 -34.25 -8.52
CA TYR A 429 6.44 -35.64 -8.28
C TYR A 429 5.18 -36.46 -8.50
N GLU A 430 5.30 -37.50 -9.31
CA GLU A 430 4.26 -38.48 -9.50
C GLU A 430 4.85 -39.87 -9.39
N TYR A 431 4.15 -40.69 -8.64
CA TYR A 431 4.45 -42.09 -8.48
C TYR A 431 3.25 -42.89 -8.95
N ILE A 432 3.48 -43.80 -9.89
CA ILE A 432 2.45 -44.69 -10.44
C ILE A 432 2.87 -46.14 -10.22
N ALA A 433 1.94 -46.94 -9.69
CA ALA A 433 2.04 -48.39 -9.64
C ALA A 433 0.80 -49.01 -10.28
N ASN A 434 1.01 -49.90 -11.23
CA ASN A 434 -0.03 -50.67 -11.90
C ASN A 434 0.45 -52.11 -12.15
N GLN A 435 -0.36 -52.91 -12.84
CA GLN A 435 0.00 -54.29 -13.19
C GLN A 435 1.21 -54.40 -14.14
N GLU A 436 1.48 -53.35 -14.92
CA GLU A 436 2.59 -53.31 -15.88
C GLU A 436 3.92 -52.94 -15.22
N GLY A 437 3.90 -52.32 -14.05
CA GLY A 437 5.07 -52.02 -13.26
C GLY A 437 4.93 -50.78 -12.39
N VAL A 438 6.09 -50.28 -11.97
CA VAL A 438 6.21 -49.12 -11.09
C VAL A 438 7.07 -48.07 -11.76
N SER A 439 6.59 -46.83 -11.79
CA SER A 439 7.37 -45.71 -12.31
C SER A 439 7.22 -44.46 -11.47
N VAL A 440 8.32 -43.72 -11.33
CA VAL A 440 8.36 -42.38 -10.76
C VAL A 440 8.62 -41.39 -11.89
N SER A 441 7.80 -40.36 -11.97
CA SER A 441 8.03 -39.17 -12.80
C SER A 441 8.28 -37.96 -11.90
N ILE A 442 9.29 -37.16 -12.24
CA ILE A 442 9.53 -35.87 -11.60
C ILE A 442 9.55 -34.77 -12.64
N GLY A 443 8.91 -33.66 -12.33
CA GLY A 443 8.93 -32.45 -13.15
C GLY A 443 9.89 -31.44 -12.55
N LEU A 444 10.93 -31.10 -13.30
CA LEU A 444 11.89 -30.08 -12.97
C LEU A 444 11.52 -28.76 -13.63
N SER A 445 11.72 -27.65 -12.92
CA SER A 445 11.62 -26.32 -13.49
C SER A 445 12.89 -25.52 -13.18
N ALA A 446 13.44 -24.89 -14.21
CA ALA A 446 14.65 -24.08 -14.14
C ALA A 446 14.41 -22.68 -14.71
N LEU A 447 15.26 -21.75 -14.30
CA LEU A 447 15.27 -20.40 -14.83
C LEU A 447 15.77 -20.38 -16.28
N HIS A 448 15.26 -19.43 -17.05
CA HIS A 448 15.80 -19.13 -18.37
C HIS A 448 17.30 -18.76 -18.27
N PRO A 449 18.19 -19.18 -19.20
CA PRO A 449 19.61 -18.84 -19.14
C PRO A 449 19.90 -17.33 -19.07
N HIS A 450 19.11 -16.51 -19.78
CA HIS A 450 19.23 -15.05 -19.73
C HIS A 450 18.70 -14.41 -18.43
N ALA A 451 18.07 -15.16 -17.52
CA ALA A 451 17.60 -14.61 -16.24
C ALA A 451 18.76 -14.12 -15.34
N PHE A 452 19.97 -14.63 -15.56
CA PHE A 452 21.18 -14.25 -14.82
C PHE A 452 21.95 -13.09 -15.47
N MET A 453 21.61 -12.73 -16.71
CA MET A 453 22.27 -11.64 -17.40
C MET A 453 21.60 -10.33 -17.02
N ALA A 454 22.36 -9.41 -16.41
CA ALA A 454 21.91 -8.04 -16.22
C ALA A 454 21.65 -7.43 -17.60
N SER A 455 20.47 -6.83 -17.79
CA SER A 455 20.18 -6.07 -18.99
C SER A 455 20.92 -4.72 -18.92
N PRO A 456 21.88 -4.41 -19.81
CA PRO A 456 22.21 -3.00 -20.03
C PRO A 456 20.96 -2.30 -20.53
N MET A 457 20.67 -1.08 -20.06
CA MET A 457 19.56 -0.32 -20.60
C MET A 457 19.80 -0.05 -22.09
N PHE A 458 18.85 -0.47 -22.92
CA PHE A 458 18.66 0.19 -24.21
C PHE A 458 18.27 1.64 -23.93
N SER A 459 19.06 2.58 -24.44
CA SER A 459 18.62 3.95 -24.73
C SER A 459 17.60 3.91 -25.88
N GLY A 460 16.49 3.20 -25.67
CA GLY A 460 15.32 3.33 -26.52
C GLY A 460 14.82 4.77 -26.43
N PRO A 461 14.26 5.34 -27.51
CA PRO A 461 13.72 6.69 -27.47
C PRO A 461 12.78 6.74 -26.28
N HIS A 462 12.94 7.75 -25.42
CA HIS A 462 12.02 8.06 -24.34
C HIS A 462 10.62 7.74 -24.86
N GLN A 463 10.02 6.63 -24.40
CA GLN A 463 8.62 6.38 -24.71
C GLN A 463 7.95 7.65 -24.25
N THR A 464 7.38 8.36 -25.22
CA THR A 464 6.70 9.63 -25.03
C THR A 464 5.85 9.45 -23.80
N LEU A 465 6.30 10.08 -22.69
CA LEU A 465 5.59 10.05 -21.43
C LEU A 465 4.17 10.45 -21.79
N GLY A 466 3.24 9.51 -21.61
CA GLY A 466 1.85 9.69 -21.96
C GLY A 466 1.39 11.02 -21.40
N SER A 467 0.72 11.81 -22.25
CA SER A 467 0.16 13.12 -21.96
C SER A 467 -0.28 13.23 -20.50
N TYR A 468 0.45 14.11 -19.83
CA TYR A 468 0.47 14.35 -18.40
C TYR A 468 -0.92 14.50 -17.79
N ALA A 469 -1.04 14.17 -16.50
CA ALA A 469 -2.20 14.51 -15.69
C ALA A 469 -2.60 15.98 -15.95
N GLU A 470 -3.88 16.24 -16.21
CA GLU A 470 -4.44 17.54 -16.62
C GLU A 470 -4.07 18.75 -15.69
N ASN A 471 -3.43 18.52 -14.53
CA ASN A 471 -3.14 19.53 -13.52
C ASN A 471 -1.68 19.64 -13.07
N TYR A 472 -0.74 18.85 -13.60
CA TYR A 472 0.68 18.97 -13.25
C TYR A 472 1.53 19.03 -14.54
N ALA A 473 2.69 19.70 -14.58
CA ALA A 473 3.57 19.71 -15.77
C ALA A 473 4.92 19.05 -15.47
N GLN A 474 5.54 18.46 -16.49
CA GLN A 474 6.82 17.75 -16.41
C GLN A 474 7.98 18.66 -15.97
N GLU A 475 7.86 19.96 -16.25
CA GLU A 475 8.81 21.02 -15.88
C GLU A 475 8.84 21.30 -14.37
N TRP A 476 7.90 20.74 -13.60
CA TRP A 476 7.78 20.98 -12.17
C TRP A 476 8.65 20.07 -11.31
N TYR A 477 9.48 19.23 -11.96
CA TYR A 477 10.28 18.22 -11.29
C TYR A 477 11.77 18.28 -11.69
N HIS A 478 12.68 18.51 -10.74
CA HIS A 478 14.13 18.40 -10.94
C HIS A 478 14.63 16.99 -10.63
N LEU A 479 15.25 16.32 -11.61
CA LEU A 479 15.91 15.02 -11.40
C LEU A 479 17.23 15.21 -10.66
N GLN A 480 17.39 14.62 -9.47
CA GLN A 480 18.69 14.45 -8.81
C GLN A 480 18.85 13.02 -8.30
N GLY A 481 19.97 12.39 -8.66
CA GLY A 481 20.58 11.23 -8.00
C GLY A 481 19.77 9.91 -7.97
N GLY A 482 20.34 8.83 -8.51
CA GLY A 482 19.77 7.48 -8.34
C GLY A 482 19.84 6.99 -6.89
N ARG A 483 18.87 6.16 -6.48
CA ARG A 483 18.93 5.38 -5.23
C ARG A 483 18.93 3.88 -5.54
N GLU A 484 19.61 3.12 -4.71
CA GLU A 484 19.42 1.66 -4.60
C GLU A 484 18.10 1.37 -3.89
N GLY A 485 17.20 0.63 -4.55
CA GLY A 485 16.09 -0.04 -3.87
C GLY A 485 16.57 -1.33 -3.20
N ARG A 486 15.65 -2.09 -2.59
CA ARG A 486 15.99 -3.41 -2.03
C ARG A 486 16.30 -4.40 -3.15
N LYS A 487 17.27 -5.30 -2.89
CA LYS A 487 17.71 -6.47 -3.68
C LYS A 487 17.10 -6.56 -5.10
N GLY A 488 17.84 -6.04 -6.09
CA GLY A 488 17.55 -6.25 -7.52
C GLY A 488 16.72 -5.16 -8.20
N ALA A 489 16.21 -4.16 -7.46
CA ALA A 489 15.58 -2.98 -8.04
C ALA A 489 16.39 -1.72 -7.74
N GLU A 490 16.90 -1.07 -8.77
CA GLU A 490 17.46 0.29 -8.72
C GLU A 490 16.53 1.16 -9.53
N TYR A 491 16.18 2.33 -9.01
CA TYR A 491 15.28 3.26 -9.68
C TYR A 491 15.58 4.69 -9.26
N ILE A 492 15.24 5.64 -10.12
CA ILE A 492 15.34 7.05 -9.76
C ILE A 492 14.12 7.38 -8.88
N ALA A 493 14.38 7.60 -7.60
CA ALA A 493 13.37 8.00 -6.63
C ALA A 493 13.27 9.52 -6.58
N TYR A 494 12.04 10.06 -6.59
CA TYR A 494 11.73 11.51 -6.52
C TYR A 494 12.01 12.17 -5.17
N THR A 495 13.03 11.74 -4.44
CA THR A 495 13.15 12.10 -3.02
C THR A 495 13.32 13.60 -2.75
N ASP A 496 13.63 14.40 -3.78
CA ASP A 496 13.94 15.81 -3.62
C ASP A 496 13.09 16.74 -4.49
N VAL A 497 11.96 16.24 -4.98
CA VAL A 497 11.21 16.94 -6.02
C VAL A 497 9.90 17.54 -5.52
N LYS A 498 9.91 18.87 -5.47
CA LYS A 498 8.86 19.74 -4.95
C LYS A 498 7.94 20.18 -6.11
N PRO A 499 6.66 19.74 -6.18
CA PRO A 499 5.75 20.16 -7.25
C PRO A 499 5.56 21.69 -7.21
N GLN A 500 5.69 22.43 -8.30
CA GLN A 500 5.64 23.90 -8.27
C GLN A 500 4.27 24.51 -7.88
N ASP A 501 3.21 23.70 -7.78
CA ASP A 501 1.85 24.13 -7.46
C ASP A 501 1.64 24.48 -5.97
N THR A 502 1.14 25.68 -5.71
CA THR A 502 0.75 26.17 -4.38
C THR A 502 -0.29 25.29 -3.66
N TYR A 503 -1.20 24.62 -4.38
CA TYR A 503 -2.20 23.71 -3.77
C TYR A 503 -1.58 22.40 -3.25
N ALA A 504 -0.45 22.00 -3.82
CA ALA A 504 0.35 20.89 -3.29
C ALA A 504 0.91 21.26 -1.90
N TYR A 505 1.06 22.55 -1.61
CA TYR A 505 1.63 23.12 -0.39
C TYR A 505 0.60 23.73 0.57
N ALA A 506 -0.55 23.08 0.79
CA ALA A 506 -1.53 23.51 1.81
C ALA A 506 -0.93 23.76 3.22
N GLN A 507 0.31 23.30 3.46
CA GLN A 507 1.13 23.56 4.64
C GLN A 507 1.60 25.00 4.86
N PHE A 508 1.57 25.85 3.82
CA PHE A 508 2.05 27.23 3.88
C PHE A 508 0.96 28.26 3.62
N LEU A 509 -0.32 27.89 3.79
CA LEU A 509 -1.45 28.81 3.70
C LEU A 509 -1.33 29.90 4.78
N ALA A 510 -0.43 30.85 4.56
CA ALA A 510 -0.38 32.14 5.19
C ALA A 510 -1.68 32.85 4.81
N GLY A 511 -2.19 33.76 5.64
CA GLY A 511 -3.53 34.26 5.35
C GLY A 511 -3.63 35.16 4.11
N ASN A 512 -2.51 35.55 3.48
CA ASN A 512 -2.51 36.10 2.12
C ASN A 512 -2.76 35.05 1.01
N GLN A 513 -2.63 33.75 1.31
CA GLN A 513 -3.02 32.64 0.43
C GLN A 513 -4.44 32.16 0.70
N LEU A 514 -4.97 32.42 1.90
CA LEU A 514 -6.37 32.09 2.26
C LEU A 514 -7.35 33.17 1.80
N LEU A 515 -6.88 34.41 1.70
CA LEU A 515 -7.66 35.59 1.38
C LEU A 515 -7.24 36.11 0.01
N ASP A 516 -8.09 35.90 -0.99
CA ASP A 516 -7.83 36.27 -2.39
C ASP A 516 -7.90 37.79 -2.57
N ARG A 517 -8.87 38.43 -1.93
CA ARG A 517 -9.13 39.87 -2.06
C ARG A 517 -9.93 40.42 -0.88
N ILE A 518 -9.73 41.70 -0.56
CA ILE A 518 -10.57 42.48 0.34
C ILE A 518 -11.14 43.66 -0.44
N ASP A 519 -12.47 43.76 -0.49
CA ASP A 519 -13.13 44.95 -1.01
C ASP A 519 -13.63 45.80 0.17
N VAL A 520 -13.27 47.07 0.19
CA VAL A 520 -13.78 48.04 1.16
C VAL A 520 -14.61 49.09 0.40
N ARG A 521 -15.82 49.36 0.88
CA ARG A 521 -16.68 50.44 0.39
C ARG A 521 -17.07 51.37 1.52
N SER A 522 -17.35 52.63 1.20
CA SER A 522 -17.73 53.64 2.20
C SER A 522 -16.64 53.81 3.25
N THR A 523 -15.41 53.99 2.78
CA THR A 523 -14.23 54.29 3.62
C THR A 523 -14.42 55.61 4.37
N ASP A 524 -13.58 55.90 5.35
CA ASP A 524 -13.56 57.22 5.99
C ASP A 524 -13.37 58.36 4.98
N VAL A 525 -12.55 58.18 3.94
CA VAL A 525 -12.38 59.17 2.87
C VAL A 525 -13.68 59.40 2.10
N ASP A 526 -14.38 58.34 1.70
CA ASP A 526 -15.67 58.43 1.01
C ASP A 526 -16.73 59.11 1.90
N GLN A 527 -16.78 58.70 3.17
CA GLN A 527 -17.69 59.25 4.17
C GLN A 527 -17.43 60.74 4.41
N PHE A 528 -16.15 61.14 4.48
CA PHE A 528 -15.76 62.53 4.66
C PHE A 528 -16.17 63.39 3.46
N HIS A 529 -15.94 62.91 2.23
CA HIS A 529 -16.38 63.60 1.02
C HIS A 529 -17.91 63.78 0.97
N ILE A 530 -18.68 62.77 1.39
CA ILE A 530 -20.15 62.88 1.53
C ILE A 530 -20.52 63.93 2.57
N LEU A 531 -19.82 63.99 3.71
CA LEU A 531 -20.05 65.01 4.75
C LEU A 531 -19.72 66.43 4.26
N GLU A 532 -18.66 66.60 3.47
CA GLU A 532 -18.28 67.90 2.90
C GLU A 532 -19.29 68.36 1.84
N THR A 533 -19.69 67.48 0.92
CA THR A 533 -20.63 67.81 -0.15
C THR A 533 -22.08 67.98 0.33
N SER A 534 -22.48 67.30 1.41
CA SER A 534 -23.82 67.47 2.00
C SER A 534 -23.96 68.73 2.85
N SER A 535 -22.87 69.42 3.17
CA SER A 535 -22.91 70.65 3.97
C SER A 535 -23.42 71.88 3.19
N THR A 536 -23.48 71.81 1.86
CA THR A 536 -23.93 72.90 0.99
C THR A 536 -25.42 72.85 0.65
N ASP A 537 -26.12 71.73 0.88
CA ASP A 537 -27.52 71.54 0.45
C ASP A 537 -28.45 71.24 1.65
N SER A 538 -29.15 72.27 2.13
CA SER A 538 -29.78 72.31 3.47
C SER A 538 -31.00 71.37 3.69
N LYS A 539 -31.39 70.54 2.72
CA LYS A 539 -32.65 69.77 2.79
C LYS A 539 -32.53 68.25 2.71
N GLN A 540 -31.37 67.66 2.40
CA GLN A 540 -31.19 66.20 2.41
C GLN A 540 -30.19 65.77 3.48
N LYS A 541 -30.69 65.08 4.53
CA LYS A 541 -29.83 64.37 5.48
C LYS A 541 -29.29 63.12 4.80
N HIS A 542 -28.08 63.20 4.24
CA HIS A 542 -27.38 62.01 3.77
C HIS A 542 -27.00 61.14 4.98
N PHE A 543 -27.53 59.91 5.00
CA PHE A 543 -27.14 58.92 5.99
C PHE A 543 -25.80 58.32 5.60
N LEU A 544 -24.81 58.42 6.49
CA LEU A 544 -23.56 57.71 6.30
C LEU A 544 -23.79 56.21 6.45
N HIS A 545 -23.41 55.46 5.43
CA HIS A 545 -23.36 54.00 5.52
C HIS A 545 -22.08 53.57 6.23
N PRO A 546 -22.15 52.57 7.13
CA PRO A 546 -20.95 52.00 7.73
C PRO A 546 -20.03 51.39 6.67
N PRO A 547 -18.70 51.36 6.89
CA PRO A 547 -17.78 50.74 5.97
C PRO A 547 -18.19 49.29 5.72
N ALA A 548 -18.36 48.93 4.45
CA ALA A 548 -18.68 47.57 4.06
C ALA A 548 -17.38 46.85 3.66
N ILE A 549 -16.98 45.87 4.48
CA ILE A 549 -15.78 45.07 4.27
C ILE A 549 -16.20 43.69 3.75
N ARG A 550 -15.82 43.37 2.52
CA ARG A 550 -16.07 42.06 1.91
C ARG A 550 -14.75 41.31 1.77
N LEU A 551 -14.67 40.18 2.47
CA LEU A 551 -13.53 39.27 2.43
C LEU A 551 -13.81 38.16 1.41
N HIS A 552 -12.95 38.00 0.42
CA HIS A 552 -13.01 36.92 -0.56
C HIS A 552 -11.99 35.86 -0.17
N PHE A 553 -12.50 34.71 0.27
CA PHE A 553 -11.67 33.59 0.70
C PHE A 553 -11.61 32.51 -0.36
N GLN A 554 -10.47 31.83 -0.40
CA GLN A 554 -10.28 30.62 -1.18
C GLN A 554 -11.27 29.53 -0.72
N LYS A 555 -11.78 28.73 -1.66
CA LYS A 555 -12.68 27.62 -1.34
C LYS A 555 -11.89 26.48 -0.70
N LEU A 556 -12.15 26.15 0.57
CA LEU A 556 -11.46 25.07 1.29
C LEU A 556 -12.25 23.77 1.42
N LYS A 557 -13.53 23.78 1.03
CA LYS A 557 -14.46 22.65 1.13
C LYS A 557 -15.10 22.35 -0.21
N GLY A 558 -15.46 21.08 -0.44
CA GLY A 558 -16.10 20.67 -1.70
C GLY A 558 -15.20 20.92 -2.91
N LEU A 559 -13.90 20.69 -2.71
CA LEU A 559 -12.90 20.67 -3.76
C LEU A 559 -12.96 19.32 -4.48
N ASP A 560 -12.74 19.35 -5.80
CA ASP A 560 -12.70 18.13 -6.61
C ASP A 560 -11.53 17.23 -6.20
N ALA A 561 -11.62 15.95 -6.55
CA ALA A 561 -10.53 15.03 -6.29
C ALA A 561 -9.32 15.41 -7.15
N LEU A 562 -8.15 15.57 -6.54
CA LEU A 562 -6.92 15.82 -7.28
C LEU A 562 -6.26 14.50 -7.67
N HIS A 563 -5.94 14.38 -8.95
CA HIS A 563 -5.31 13.22 -9.56
C HIS A 563 -3.84 13.51 -9.83
N HIS A 564 -2.95 12.62 -9.40
CA HIS A 564 -1.51 12.79 -9.57
C HIS A 564 -0.87 11.47 -9.99
N THR A 565 -0.29 11.45 -11.18
CA THR A 565 0.42 10.29 -11.73
C THR A 565 1.92 10.52 -11.63
N ILE A 566 2.64 9.55 -11.07
CA ILE A 566 4.08 9.60 -10.83
C ILE A 566 4.73 8.52 -11.70
N PRO A 567 5.32 8.85 -12.86
CA PRO A 567 6.12 7.88 -13.61
C PRO A 567 7.37 7.52 -12.80
N VAL A 568 7.99 6.37 -12.94
CA VAL A 568 9.26 6.00 -12.28
C VAL A 568 10.11 5.30 -13.32
N GLN A 569 11.39 5.65 -13.38
CA GLN A 569 12.34 4.99 -14.25
C GLN A 569 13.16 3.97 -13.45
N MET A 570 13.08 2.71 -13.86
CA MET A 570 14.00 1.66 -13.39
C MET A 570 15.40 1.92 -13.95
N LEU A 571 16.44 1.70 -13.15
CA LEU A 571 17.85 1.81 -13.55
C LEU A 571 18.46 0.48 -13.97
N GLN A 572 17.84 -0.64 -13.55
CA GLN A 572 18.25 -1.99 -13.93
C GLN A 572 17.09 -2.81 -14.47
N GLY A 573 17.39 -3.74 -15.38
CA GLY A 573 16.43 -4.75 -15.83
C GLY A 573 16.20 -5.85 -14.78
N LEU A 574 15.18 -6.67 -14.99
CA LEU A 574 14.88 -7.85 -14.18
C LEU A 574 15.95 -8.92 -14.40
N SER A 575 16.72 -9.21 -13.35
CA SER A 575 17.71 -10.28 -13.29
C SER A 575 17.68 -10.97 -11.92
N VAL A 576 18.19 -12.20 -11.86
CA VAL A 576 18.26 -12.96 -10.61
C VAL A 576 19.46 -12.52 -9.80
N VAL A 577 19.21 -11.96 -8.62
CA VAL A 577 20.25 -11.70 -7.62
C VAL A 577 20.46 -12.97 -6.81
N LEU A 578 21.61 -13.63 -7.00
CA LEU A 578 21.97 -14.78 -6.18
C LEU A 578 22.11 -14.33 -4.72
N PRO A 579 21.51 -15.04 -3.75
CA PRO A 579 21.80 -14.79 -2.35
C PRO A 579 23.28 -15.09 -2.12
N LEU A 580 24.03 -14.05 -1.69
CA LEU A 580 25.41 -14.17 -1.21
C LEU A 580 25.49 -15.03 0.06
#